data_AF-A0A927U5L1-F1
#
_entry.id   AF-A0A927U5L1-F1
#
_cell.length_a   1.000
_cell.length_b   1.000
_cell.length_c   1.000
_cell.angle_alpha   90.00
_cell.angle_beta   90.00
_cell.angle_gamma   90.00
#
_symmetry.space_group_name_H-M   'P 1'
#
loop_
_entity.id
_entity.type
_entity.pdbx_description
1 polymer ?
#
loop_
_entity_poly.entity_id
_entity_poly.type
_entity_poly.pdbx_seq_one_letter_code
_entity_poly.pdbx_strand_id
1 'polypeptide(L)'
;MEALKITRTIEQSVNNMSELQQGDRFAFQDIDGNTHEVEVATVEDDCILVVWTHTLGEDIAWNEDGTTAGGYLNSDIRQYLNEVVYKTLPDWFKETIKQDSNGDYLRLLTKAEVFDGENMLDMFKNHHKRIAQEGYNGKYSDWWWLADVASSAYACRLDSYGHSHSSAASHAFGVRPACLLMR
;
A
#
# COMPACT_ATOMS: atom_id res chain seq x y z
N MET A 1 -17.88 5.16 -38.20
CA MET A 1 -16.47 4.88 -37.82
C MET A 1 -16.40 5.03 -36.32
N GLU A 2 -16.16 3.93 -35.59
CA GLU A 2 -15.90 4.02 -34.16
C GLU A 2 -14.52 4.66 -33.95
N ALA A 3 -14.44 5.62 -33.04
CA ALA A 3 -13.20 6.30 -32.73
C ALA A 3 -12.26 5.36 -31.96
N LEU A 4 -11.00 5.27 -32.41
CA LEU A 4 -9.96 4.56 -31.69
C LEU A 4 -9.64 5.29 -30.39
N LYS A 5 -9.64 4.57 -29.25
CA LYS A 5 -9.17 5.10 -27.98
C LYS A 5 -7.67 4.79 -27.82
N ILE A 6 -6.89 5.79 -27.41
CA ILE A 6 -5.44 5.68 -27.17
C ILE A 6 -5.17 6.12 -25.74
N THR A 7 -4.33 5.38 -25.02
CA THR A 7 -3.78 5.76 -23.72
C THR A 7 -2.29 6.03 -23.87
N ARG A 8 -1.80 7.11 -23.25
CA ARG A 8 -0.37 7.49 -23.25
C ARG A 8 0.09 7.73 -21.82
N THR A 9 1.32 7.33 -21.54
CA THR A 9 2.04 7.72 -20.32
C THR A 9 2.92 8.92 -20.65
N ILE A 10 2.96 9.90 -19.75
CA ILE A 10 3.78 11.12 -19.87
C ILE A 10 4.60 11.23 -18.60
N GLU A 11 5.89 11.53 -18.74
CA GLU A 11 6.76 11.90 -17.62
C GLU A 11 6.87 13.43 -17.57
N GLN A 12 6.65 14.00 -16.39
CA GLN A 12 6.68 15.43 -16.15
C GLN A 12 7.37 15.73 -14.82
N SER A 13 8.15 16.80 -14.78
CA SER A 13 8.64 17.37 -13.52
C SER A 13 7.57 18.24 -12.88
N VAL A 14 7.23 17.94 -11.64
CA VAL A 14 6.38 18.78 -10.77
C VAL A 14 7.25 19.38 -9.67
N ASN A 15 6.90 20.56 -9.18
CA ASN A 15 7.65 21.24 -8.13
C ASN A 15 6.97 21.09 -6.76
N ASN A 16 5.71 20.68 -6.73
CA ASN A 16 4.94 20.52 -5.51
C ASN A 16 3.99 19.30 -5.58
N MET A 17 3.75 18.65 -4.43
CA MET A 17 2.83 17.51 -4.31
C MET A 17 1.39 17.87 -4.69
N SER A 18 0.95 19.12 -4.52
CA SER A 18 -0.38 19.60 -4.94
C SER A 18 -0.65 19.51 -6.44
N GLU A 19 0.39 19.41 -7.27
CA GLU A 19 0.25 19.19 -8.71
C GLU A 19 -0.15 17.74 -9.04
N LEU A 20 0.05 16.81 -8.10
CA LEU A 20 -0.27 15.41 -8.29
C LEU A 20 -1.78 15.17 -8.39
N GLN A 21 -2.11 14.25 -9.27
CA GLN A 21 -3.46 13.80 -9.58
C GLN A 21 -3.61 12.30 -9.30
N GLN A 22 -4.84 11.87 -9.10
CA GLN A 22 -5.15 10.46 -8.92
C GLN A 22 -4.65 9.62 -10.10
N GLY A 23 -3.91 8.56 -9.79
CA GLY A 23 -3.29 7.66 -10.77
C GLY A 23 -1.86 8.04 -11.18
N ASP A 24 -1.36 9.21 -10.78
CA ASP A 24 0.05 9.56 -10.98
C ASP A 24 0.95 8.59 -10.22
N ARG A 25 2.15 8.35 -10.79
CA ARG A 25 3.17 7.50 -10.19
C ARG A 25 4.50 8.21 -10.17
N PHE A 26 5.26 8.01 -9.11
CA PHE A 26 6.63 8.47 -9.02
C PHE A 26 7.46 7.48 -8.23
N ALA A 27 8.74 7.42 -8.58
CA ALA A 27 9.71 6.55 -7.96
C ALA A 27 10.80 7.36 -7.26
N PHE A 28 11.36 6.79 -6.20
CA PHE A 28 12.44 7.37 -5.45
C PHE A 28 13.33 6.27 -4.86
N GLN A 29 14.52 6.65 -4.38
CA GLN A 29 15.39 5.74 -3.65
C GLN A 29 15.39 6.08 -2.17
N ASP A 30 15.42 5.05 -1.34
CA ASP A 30 15.73 5.19 0.09
C ASP A 30 17.24 5.40 0.28
N ILE A 31 17.65 5.67 1.53
CA ILE A 31 19.07 5.90 1.87
C ILE A 31 19.96 4.67 1.64
N ASP A 32 19.38 3.48 1.54
CA ASP A 32 20.07 2.22 1.30
C ASP A 32 20.15 1.90 -0.21
N GLY A 33 19.56 2.74 -1.06
CA GLY A 33 19.57 2.62 -2.52
C GLY A 33 18.46 1.73 -3.09
N ASN A 34 17.53 1.25 -2.26
CA ASN A 34 16.38 0.50 -2.76
C ASN A 34 15.41 1.45 -3.46
N THR A 35 14.88 1.02 -4.59
CA THR A 35 13.89 1.81 -5.34
C THR A 35 12.50 1.53 -4.82
N HIS A 36 11.75 2.59 -4.56
CA HIS A 36 10.34 2.59 -4.21
C HIS A 36 9.56 3.30 -5.30
N GLU A 37 8.32 2.89 -5.52
CA GLU A 37 7.39 3.50 -6.47
C GLU A 37 6.02 3.53 -5.79
N VAL A 38 5.39 4.68 -5.83
CA VAL A 38 4.06 4.90 -5.26
C VAL A 38 3.10 5.38 -6.33
N GLU A 39 1.83 5.03 -6.16
CA GLU A 39 0.71 5.52 -6.95
C GLU A 39 -0.17 6.42 -6.09
N VAL A 40 -0.60 7.55 -6.63
CA VAL A 40 -1.59 8.44 -6.01
C VAL A 40 -2.95 7.77 -6.06
N ALA A 41 -3.40 7.25 -4.91
CA ALA A 41 -4.65 6.53 -4.79
C ALA A 41 -5.85 7.47 -4.71
N THR A 42 -5.73 8.57 -3.96
CA THR A 42 -6.78 9.59 -3.78
C THR A 42 -6.14 10.96 -3.55
N VAL A 43 -6.82 12.00 -4.03
CA VAL A 43 -6.48 13.40 -3.77
C VAL A 43 -7.65 14.04 -3.01
N GLU A 44 -7.37 14.56 -1.82
CA GLU A 44 -8.31 15.33 -0.99
C GLU A 44 -7.81 16.77 -0.84
N ASP A 45 -8.62 17.63 -0.20
CA ASP A 45 -8.32 19.07 -0.10
C ASP A 45 -6.99 19.34 0.64
N ASP A 46 -6.73 18.63 1.73
CA ASP A 46 -5.57 18.86 2.62
C ASP A 46 -4.50 17.76 2.56
N CYS A 47 -4.75 16.67 1.82
CA CYS A 47 -3.82 15.56 1.74
C CYS A 47 -3.97 14.72 0.46
N ILE A 48 -2.94 13.94 0.19
CA ILE A 48 -2.89 13.01 -0.92
C ILE A 48 -2.55 11.64 -0.36
N LEU A 49 -3.39 10.63 -0.62
CA LEU A 49 -3.07 9.25 -0.26
C LEU A 49 -2.22 8.63 -1.36
N VAL A 50 -1.02 8.19 -1.01
CA VAL A 50 -0.16 7.40 -1.90
C VAL A 50 0.00 5.98 -1.37
N VAL A 51 0.07 5.02 -2.30
CA VAL A 51 0.18 3.59 -2.00
C VAL A 51 1.34 3.02 -2.79
N TRP A 52 2.21 2.24 -2.14
CA TRP A 52 3.33 1.59 -2.81
C TRP A 52 2.80 0.65 -3.91
N THR A 53 3.50 0.52 -5.03
CA THR A 53 3.08 -0.36 -6.13
C THR A 53 3.48 -1.82 -5.91
N HIS A 54 4.37 -2.06 -4.95
CA HIS A 54 4.97 -3.34 -4.59
C HIS A 54 5.02 -3.51 -3.06
N THR A 55 5.31 -4.72 -2.59
CA THR A 55 5.67 -4.98 -1.20
C THR A 55 7.14 -4.65 -0.97
N LEU A 56 7.55 -4.42 0.28
CA LEU A 56 8.93 -4.05 0.62
C LEU A 56 9.97 -5.17 0.40
N GLY A 57 9.57 -6.34 -0.09
CA GLY A 57 10.48 -7.45 -0.42
C GLY A 57 10.99 -8.24 0.78
N GLU A 58 10.46 -7.98 1.98
CA GLU A 58 10.75 -8.73 3.19
C GLU A 58 9.44 -9.29 3.77
N ASP A 59 9.48 -10.57 4.14
CA ASP A 59 8.42 -11.24 4.87
C ASP A 59 8.51 -10.87 6.34
N ILE A 60 7.57 -10.06 6.83
CA ILE A 60 7.51 -9.64 8.23
C ILE A 60 6.31 -10.31 8.89
N ALA A 61 6.53 -11.04 9.97
CA ALA A 61 5.44 -11.60 10.77
C ALA A 61 4.65 -10.48 11.47
N TRP A 62 3.36 -10.70 11.71
CA TRP A 62 2.51 -9.71 12.38
C TRP A 62 2.95 -9.42 13.82
N ASN A 63 3.37 -10.47 14.54
CA ASN A 63 3.98 -10.43 15.85
C ASN A 63 4.89 -11.66 16.04
N GLU A 64 5.64 -11.72 17.15
CA GLU A 64 6.53 -12.85 17.51
C GLU A 64 5.83 -14.23 17.44
N ASP A 65 4.55 -14.30 17.81
CA ASP A 65 3.76 -15.54 17.79
C ASP A 65 3.15 -15.87 16.41
N GLY A 66 3.34 -14.99 15.41
CA GLY A 66 2.78 -15.12 14.07
C GLY A 66 1.25 -15.00 14.01
N THR A 67 0.63 -14.39 15.03
CA THR A 67 -0.83 -14.19 15.11
C THR A 67 -1.21 -12.74 14.84
N THR A 68 -2.49 -12.45 14.60
CA THR A 68 -2.98 -11.05 14.51
C THR A 68 -3.54 -10.53 15.83
N ALA A 69 -3.20 -11.20 16.95
CA ALA A 69 -3.64 -10.80 18.27
C ALA A 69 -3.16 -9.37 18.60
N GLY A 70 -4.03 -8.58 19.22
CA GLY A 70 -3.76 -7.17 19.54
C GLY A 70 -4.02 -6.17 18.42
N GLY A 71 -4.28 -6.64 17.19
CA GLY A 71 -4.58 -5.78 16.04
C GLY A 71 -3.39 -4.93 15.58
N TYR A 72 -3.62 -4.06 14.60
CA TYR A 72 -2.54 -3.33 13.92
C TYR A 72 -1.76 -2.40 14.86
N LEU A 73 -2.45 -1.73 15.78
CA LEU A 73 -1.83 -0.76 16.68
C LEU A 73 -0.76 -1.37 17.60
N ASN A 74 -0.86 -2.68 17.86
CA ASN A 74 0.08 -3.45 18.69
C ASN A 74 0.91 -4.45 17.86
N SER A 75 0.94 -4.30 16.53
CA SER A 75 1.66 -5.21 15.63
C SER A 75 3.11 -4.80 15.45
N ASP A 76 3.97 -5.80 15.25
CA ASP A 76 5.37 -5.58 14.88
C ASP A 76 5.47 -4.94 13.48
N ILE A 77 4.46 -5.13 12.63
CA ILE A 77 4.40 -4.47 11.31
C ILE A 77 4.26 -2.96 11.45
N ARG A 78 3.42 -2.47 12.38
CA ARG A 78 3.29 -1.03 12.63
C ARG A 78 4.62 -0.44 13.09
N GLN A 79 5.32 -1.15 13.98
CA GLN A 79 6.64 -0.76 14.43
C GLN A 79 7.65 -0.77 13.28
N TYR A 80 7.71 -1.83 12.49
CA TYR A 80 8.58 -1.94 11.31
C TYR A 80 8.36 -0.78 10.34
N LEU A 81 7.11 -0.48 10.00
CA LEU A 81 6.75 0.63 9.12
C LEU A 81 7.27 1.98 9.65
N ASN A 82 7.04 2.30 10.92
CA ASN A 82 7.29 3.64 11.45
C ASN A 82 8.69 3.82 12.06
N GLU A 83 9.34 2.75 12.50
CA GLU A 83 10.66 2.80 13.15
C GLU A 83 11.80 2.28 12.30
N VAL A 84 11.52 1.51 11.24
CA VAL A 84 12.52 0.99 10.30
C VAL A 84 12.34 1.64 8.95
N VAL A 85 11.24 1.34 8.25
CA VAL A 85 11.01 1.78 6.86
C VAL A 85 10.96 3.29 6.76
N TYR A 86 10.18 3.97 7.61
CA TYR A 86 10.10 5.43 7.59
C TYR A 86 11.46 6.11 7.76
N LYS A 87 12.37 5.53 8.55
CA LYS A 87 13.70 6.12 8.79
C LYS A 87 14.62 6.02 7.59
N THR A 88 14.42 5.03 6.71
CA THR A 88 15.23 4.89 5.49
C THR A 88 14.74 5.78 4.35
N LEU A 89 13.51 6.32 4.43
CA LEU A 89 12.98 7.23 3.41
C LEU A 89 13.84 8.50 3.28
N PRO A 90 13.97 9.04 2.04
CA PRO A 90 14.74 10.25 1.81
C PRO A 90 14.08 11.45 2.51
N ASP A 91 14.91 12.39 2.97
CA ASP A 91 14.46 13.53 3.79
C ASP A 91 13.34 14.35 3.11
N TRP A 92 13.50 14.65 1.82
CA TRP A 92 12.48 15.39 1.07
C TRP A 92 11.11 14.71 1.06
N PHE A 93 11.07 13.38 1.12
CA PHE A 93 9.81 12.62 1.13
C PHE A 93 9.25 12.52 2.54
N LYS A 94 10.10 12.38 3.56
CA LYS A 94 9.66 12.45 4.97
C LYS A 94 9.05 13.81 5.30
N GLU A 95 9.62 14.88 4.76
CA GLU A 95 9.13 16.25 4.92
C GLU A 95 7.75 16.49 4.30
N THR A 96 7.29 15.65 3.37
CA THR A 96 5.95 15.75 2.78
C THR A 96 4.94 14.86 3.47
N ILE A 97 5.35 13.87 4.27
CA ILE A 97 4.41 12.95 4.93
C ILE A 97 3.69 13.64 6.09
N LYS A 98 2.36 13.54 6.09
CA LYS A 98 1.47 13.92 7.17
C LYS A 98 1.19 12.69 8.04
N GLN A 99 1.35 12.82 9.35
CA GLN A 99 0.93 11.78 10.30
C GLN A 99 -0.60 11.58 10.24
N ASP A 100 -1.03 10.33 10.33
CA ASP A 100 -2.46 10.00 10.43
C ASP A 100 -3.02 10.24 11.84
N SER A 101 -4.29 9.89 12.06
CA SER A 101 -4.96 10.06 13.36
C SER A 101 -4.37 9.22 14.49
N ASN A 102 -3.60 8.17 14.18
CA ASN A 102 -2.88 7.35 15.16
C ASN A 102 -1.45 7.86 15.41
N GLY A 103 -1.02 8.91 14.70
CA GLY A 103 0.34 9.42 14.73
C GLY A 103 1.31 8.62 13.85
N ASP A 104 0.80 7.75 12.97
CA ASP A 104 1.63 6.93 12.10
C ASP A 104 2.00 7.72 10.83
N TYR A 105 3.25 7.61 10.41
CA TYR A 105 3.72 8.15 9.14
C TYR A 105 3.40 7.21 7.98
N LEU A 106 3.59 5.90 8.20
CA LEU A 106 3.28 4.84 7.24
C LEU A 106 2.27 3.88 7.86
N ARG A 107 1.31 3.42 7.06
CA ARG A 107 0.27 2.47 7.50
C ARG A 107 0.02 1.36 6.50
N LEU A 108 -0.69 0.32 6.95
CA LEU A 108 -1.34 -0.63 6.06
C LEU A 108 -2.71 -0.09 5.61
N LEU A 109 -3.13 -0.53 4.43
CA LEU A 109 -4.51 -0.34 3.99
C LEU A 109 -5.45 -1.32 4.70
N THR A 110 -6.70 -0.95 4.82
CA THR A 110 -7.79 -1.79 5.35
C THR A 110 -8.38 -2.68 4.26
N LYS A 111 -9.12 -3.72 4.65
CA LYS A 111 -9.93 -4.53 3.72
C LYS A 111 -10.93 -3.66 2.96
N ALA A 112 -11.53 -2.68 3.63
CA ALA A 112 -12.52 -1.80 3.01
C ALA A 112 -11.91 -1.01 1.84
N GLU A 113 -10.74 -0.41 2.05
CA GLU A 113 -10.02 0.36 1.03
C GLU A 113 -9.61 -0.48 -0.20
N VAL A 114 -9.49 -1.81 -0.06
CA VAL A 114 -8.97 -2.68 -1.12
C VAL A 114 -10.07 -3.51 -1.80
N PHE A 115 -11.13 -3.89 -1.09
CA PHE A 115 -12.11 -4.88 -1.53
C PHE A 115 -13.58 -4.46 -1.40
N ASP A 116 -13.90 -3.42 -0.62
CA ASP A 116 -15.31 -3.10 -0.29
C ASP A 116 -15.86 -1.97 -1.16
N GLY A 117 -16.82 -2.29 -2.04
CA GLY A 117 -17.19 -1.46 -3.19
C GLY A 117 -17.48 0.01 -2.91
N GLU A 118 -18.06 0.37 -1.76
CA GLU A 118 -18.36 1.77 -1.41
C GLU A 118 -17.12 2.55 -0.93
N ASN A 119 -16.20 1.89 -0.24
CA ASN A 119 -14.99 2.49 0.34
C ASN A 119 -13.70 2.13 -0.40
N MET A 120 -13.81 1.34 -1.47
CA MET A 120 -12.67 0.83 -2.21
C MET A 120 -12.02 1.96 -3.01
N LEU A 121 -10.70 2.09 -2.86
CA LEU A 121 -9.89 3.04 -3.62
C LEU A 121 -9.95 2.69 -5.11
N ASP A 122 -10.07 3.71 -5.95
CA ASP A 122 -10.27 3.55 -7.39
C ASP A 122 -9.17 2.72 -8.06
N MET A 123 -7.92 2.80 -7.57
CA MET A 123 -6.82 1.97 -8.07
C MET A 123 -7.15 0.46 -7.98
N PHE A 124 -7.87 0.02 -6.95
CA PHE A 124 -8.21 -1.40 -6.76
C PHE A 124 -9.47 -1.82 -7.51
N LYS A 125 -10.11 -0.92 -8.29
CA LYS A 125 -11.12 -1.32 -9.30
C LYS A 125 -10.47 -2.17 -10.38
N ASN A 126 -9.18 -1.96 -10.66
CA ASN A 126 -8.38 -2.92 -11.40
C ASN A 126 -7.92 -4.04 -10.46
N HIS A 127 -8.52 -5.22 -10.59
CA HIS A 127 -8.23 -6.36 -9.73
C HIS A 127 -6.75 -6.80 -9.75
N HIS A 128 -6.02 -6.53 -10.84
CA HIS A 128 -4.59 -6.84 -10.93
C HIS A 128 -3.74 -6.01 -9.96
N LYS A 129 -4.23 -4.85 -9.52
CA LYS A 129 -3.53 -3.99 -8.54
C LYS A 129 -3.71 -4.46 -7.10
N ARG A 130 -4.57 -5.45 -6.83
CA ARG A 130 -4.80 -6.00 -5.47
C ARG A 130 -3.71 -6.98 -5.03
N ILE A 131 -2.95 -7.51 -5.98
CA ILE A 131 -1.72 -8.28 -5.75
C ILE A 131 -0.55 -7.33 -6.05
N ALA A 132 0.54 -7.46 -5.32
CA ALA A 132 1.73 -6.62 -5.47
C ALA A 132 2.95 -7.47 -5.82
N GLN A 133 3.97 -6.91 -6.45
CA GLN A 133 5.24 -7.63 -6.62
C GLN A 133 6.06 -7.59 -5.34
N GLU A 134 6.88 -8.61 -5.12
CA GLU A 134 7.88 -8.65 -4.03
C GLU A 134 9.05 -7.72 -4.35
N GLY A 135 9.06 -6.52 -3.76
CA GLY A 135 10.03 -5.47 -4.10
C GLY A 135 9.77 -4.82 -5.47
N TYR A 136 10.49 -3.73 -5.74
CA TYR A 136 10.38 -3.02 -7.01
C TYR A 136 10.88 -3.88 -8.18
N ASN A 137 10.03 -4.08 -9.20
CA ASN A 137 10.26 -5.00 -10.32
C ASN A 137 10.54 -6.45 -9.88
N GLY A 138 9.97 -6.87 -8.74
CA GLY A 138 10.01 -8.23 -8.24
C GLY A 138 9.53 -9.28 -9.24
N LYS A 139 10.09 -10.49 -9.16
CA LYS A 139 9.69 -11.61 -10.04
C LYS A 139 8.47 -12.35 -9.54
N TYR A 140 8.19 -12.27 -8.24
CA TYR A 140 7.08 -12.95 -7.59
C TYR A 140 5.98 -11.94 -7.26
N SER A 141 4.75 -12.42 -7.33
CA SER A 141 3.57 -11.67 -6.91
C SER A 141 3.16 -12.17 -5.53
N ASP A 142 2.93 -11.25 -4.62
CA ASP A 142 2.69 -11.51 -3.22
C ASP A 142 1.37 -10.92 -2.74
N TRP A 143 0.76 -11.64 -1.81
CA TRP A 143 -0.32 -11.14 -0.98
C TRP A 143 0.29 -10.42 0.22
N TRP A 144 -0.42 -9.43 0.74
CA TRP A 144 0.15 -8.53 1.72
C TRP A 144 -0.79 -8.31 2.90
N TRP A 145 -0.23 -7.83 4.01
CA TRP A 145 -0.97 -7.59 5.23
C TRP A 145 -1.99 -6.44 5.10
N LEU A 146 -3.15 -6.59 5.73
CA LEU A 146 -4.14 -5.50 5.85
C LEU A 146 -4.28 -5.08 7.31
N ALA A 147 -4.62 -3.81 7.55
CA ALA A 147 -4.66 -3.26 8.91
C ALA A 147 -5.74 -3.90 9.82
N ASP A 148 -6.82 -4.41 9.25
CA ASP A 148 -8.04 -4.83 9.97
C ASP A 148 -8.38 -6.31 9.81
N VAL A 149 -7.70 -7.02 8.91
CA VAL A 149 -7.87 -8.46 8.71
C VAL A 149 -6.51 -9.12 8.59
N ALA A 150 -6.47 -10.41 8.96
CA ALA A 150 -5.23 -11.15 9.02
C ALA A 150 -4.38 -10.94 7.77
N SER A 151 -4.90 -11.07 6.54
CA SER A 151 -4.17 -10.71 5.32
C SER A 151 -5.08 -10.42 4.13
N SER A 152 -4.53 -9.86 3.04
CA SER A 152 -5.26 -9.70 1.77
C SER A 152 -5.66 -11.05 1.15
N ALA A 153 -4.89 -12.11 1.39
CA ALA A 153 -5.26 -13.47 0.98
C ALA A 153 -6.49 -13.97 1.75
N TYR A 154 -6.61 -13.62 3.03
CA TYR A 154 -7.78 -13.92 3.85
C TYR A 154 -9.03 -13.16 3.36
N ALA A 155 -8.86 -11.90 2.98
CA ALA A 155 -9.94 -11.10 2.40
C ALA A 155 -10.49 -11.67 1.07
N CYS A 156 -9.64 -12.35 0.28
CA CYS A 156 -10.00 -12.97 -0.99
C CYS A 156 -10.62 -14.36 -0.88
N ARG A 157 -10.48 -15.06 0.25
CA ARG A 157 -10.95 -16.45 0.40
C ARG A 157 -12.37 -16.46 0.98
N LEU A 158 -13.36 -16.07 0.18
CA LEU A 158 -14.77 -16.18 0.55
C LEU A 158 -15.34 -17.51 0.04
N ASP A 159 -15.95 -18.30 0.91
CA ASP A 159 -16.83 -19.39 0.48
C ASP A 159 -18.14 -18.85 -0.13
N SER A 160 -18.98 -19.74 -0.66
CA SER A 160 -20.26 -19.38 -1.28
C SER A 160 -21.26 -18.66 -0.35
N TYR A 161 -20.97 -18.57 0.94
CA TYR A 161 -21.77 -17.90 1.96
C TYR A 161 -21.07 -16.66 2.55
N GLY A 162 -19.88 -16.29 2.05
CA GLY A 162 -19.11 -15.14 2.52
C GLY A 162 -18.25 -15.42 3.75
N HIS A 163 -18.04 -16.69 4.14
CA HIS A 163 -17.18 -17.07 5.25
C HIS A 163 -15.76 -17.41 4.78
N SER A 164 -14.76 -17.05 5.57
CA SER A 164 -13.34 -17.25 5.25
C SER A 164 -12.80 -18.57 5.80
N HIS A 165 -12.31 -19.44 4.91
CA HIS A 165 -11.80 -20.78 5.28
C HIS A 165 -10.33 -20.73 5.77
N SER A 166 -10.11 -21.07 7.03
CA SER A 166 -8.92 -20.73 7.83
C SER A 166 -7.72 -21.70 7.77
N SER A 167 -7.47 -22.42 6.68
CA SER A 167 -6.47 -23.52 6.74
C SER A 167 -5.43 -23.60 5.64
N ALA A 168 -5.38 -22.65 4.69
CA ALA A 168 -4.37 -22.67 3.60
C ALA A 168 -4.32 -21.36 2.79
N ALA A 169 -4.50 -20.18 3.40
CA ALA A 169 -4.16 -18.95 2.68
C ALA A 169 -2.63 -18.92 2.59
N SER A 170 -2.07 -18.85 1.37
CA SER A 170 -0.64 -18.70 1.14
C SER A 170 -0.11 -17.59 2.04
N HIS A 171 0.94 -17.90 2.81
CA HIS A 171 1.74 -16.98 3.60
C HIS A 171 1.79 -15.60 2.94
N ALA A 172 0.96 -14.67 3.44
CA ALA A 172 0.81 -13.32 2.89
C ALA A 172 1.62 -12.40 3.80
N PHE A 173 2.94 -12.47 3.67
CA PHE A 173 3.87 -11.78 4.57
C PHE A 173 4.39 -10.47 3.99
N GLY A 174 4.03 -10.15 2.74
CA GLY A 174 4.36 -8.88 2.14
C GLY A 174 3.80 -7.69 2.92
N VAL A 175 4.65 -6.69 3.11
CA VAL A 175 4.26 -5.39 3.66
C VAL A 175 4.14 -4.39 2.51
N ARG A 176 2.93 -3.84 2.29
CA ARG A 176 2.66 -2.83 1.27
C ARG A 176 2.23 -1.51 1.92
N PRO A 177 3.14 -0.54 2.06
CA PRO A 177 2.85 0.71 2.75
C PRO A 177 1.88 1.63 1.99
N ALA A 178 1.21 2.47 2.75
CA ALA A 178 0.52 3.68 2.29
C ALA A 178 0.83 4.84 3.25
N CYS A 179 0.80 6.07 2.74
CA CYS A 179 0.94 7.26 3.57
C CYS A 179 0.14 8.45 3.01
N LEU A 180 -0.09 9.43 3.88
CA LEU A 180 -0.68 10.71 3.51
C LEU A 180 0.45 11.71 3.25
N LEU A 181 0.40 12.37 2.10
CA LEU A 181 1.26 13.51 1.79
C LEU A 181 0.48 14.80 2.05
N MET A 182 1.19 15.83 2.53
CA MET A 182 0.67 17.19 2.63
C MET A 182 0.48 17.76 1.22
N ARG A 183 -0.63 18.47 1.04
CA ARG A 183 -0.99 19.15 -0.20
C ARG A 183 -0.73 20.66 -0.10
#